data_AF-A0A7Y6XMF9-F1
#
_entry.id   AF-A0A7Y6XMF9-F1
#
_cell.length_a   1.000
_cell.length_b   1.000
_cell.length_c   1.000
_cell.angle_alpha   90.00
_cell.angle_beta   90.00
_cell.angle_gamma   90.00
#
_symmetry.space_group_name_H-M   'P 1'
#
loop_
_entity.id
_entity.type
_entity.pdbx_description
1 polymer ?
#
loop_
_entity_poly.entity_id
_entity_poly.type
_entity_poly.pdbx_seq_one_letter_code
_entity_poly.pdbx_strand_id
1 'polypeptide(L)'
;HIVAGSVLPLLNNPIFKDEENVAFNGTSKTLYQKWGVNTILNQATKYLNTPYLWGGKSPFGIDCSGFTQVVFKTGGYTLPRDSSQQILKGKEVSFEERKAGDLAFFTNAEGKMNHVGLLMEDGKIIHASGKVRIDDLDEKGIKNLDKNAYTHHFYKLKRIIT
;
A
#
# COMPACT_ATOMS: atom_id res chain seq x y z
N HIS A 1 -15.52 -12.78 4.65
CA HIS A 1 -15.63 -11.35 4.28
C HIS A 1 -14.91 -11.09 2.96
N ILE A 2 -15.55 -10.40 2.01
CA ILE A 2 -14.92 -9.91 0.79
C ILE A 2 -14.34 -8.53 1.12
N VAL A 3 -13.03 -8.35 0.96
CA VAL A 3 -12.34 -7.08 1.25
C VAL A 3 -11.99 -6.35 -0.04
N ALA A 4 -11.69 -5.06 0.06
CA ALA A 4 -11.24 -4.27 -1.09
C ALA A 4 -10.03 -4.93 -1.76
N GLY A 5 -10.05 -5.02 -3.09
CA GLY A 5 -9.00 -5.69 -3.87
C GLY A 5 -9.13 -7.21 -3.96
N SER A 6 -10.17 -7.83 -3.39
CA SER A 6 -10.54 -9.20 -3.72
C SER A 6 -10.89 -9.33 -5.21
N VAL A 7 -10.46 -10.42 -5.82
CA VAL A 7 -10.87 -10.78 -7.19
C VAL A 7 -11.99 -11.78 -7.05
N LEU A 8 -13.16 -11.46 -7.59
CA LEU A 8 -14.28 -12.40 -7.66
C LEU A 8 -14.22 -13.10 -9.02
N PRO A 9 -13.98 -14.42 -9.05
CA PRO A 9 -13.96 -15.18 -10.30
C PRO A 9 -15.42 -15.40 -10.76
N LEU A 10 -16.05 -14.37 -11.32
CA LEU A 10 -17.44 -14.43 -11.81
C LEU A 10 -17.57 -15.11 -13.18
N LEU A 11 -16.61 -15.96 -13.59
CA LEU A 11 -16.62 -16.59 -14.90
C LEU A 11 -16.27 -18.09 -14.81
N ASN A 12 -17.31 -18.90 -15.05
CA ASN A 12 -17.33 -20.29 -15.54
C ASN A 12 -16.48 -21.36 -14.84
N ASN A 13 -16.22 -21.22 -13.54
CA ASN A 13 -15.70 -22.35 -12.77
C ASN A 13 -16.52 -22.51 -11.48
N PRO A 14 -17.10 -23.70 -11.21
CA PRO A 14 -17.98 -23.92 -10.06
C PRO A 14 -17.13 -24.09 -8.79
N ILE A 15 -16.42 -23.04 -8.39
CA ILE A 15 -15.69 -23.01 -7.12
C ILE A 15 -16.67 -22.81 -5.96
N PHE A 16 -17.78 -22.11 -6.22
CA PHE A 16 -18.94 -22.04 -5.34
C PHE A 16 -20.01 -22.95 -5.93
N LYS A 17 -20.07 -24.19 -5.43
CA LYS A 17 -21.22 -25.07 -5.63
C LYS A 17 -22.22 -24.83 -4.49
N ASP A 18 -22.59 -23.57 -4.31
CA ASP A 18 -23.80 -23.21 -3.58
C ASP A 18 -24.85 -22.94 -4.64
N GLU A 19 -26.00 -23.59 -4.51
CA GLU A 19 -27.19 -23.39 -5.36
C GLU A 19 -27.82 -21.99 -5.16
N GLU A 20 -27.13 -21.11 -4.44
CA GLU A 20 -27.56 -19.76 -4.11
C GLU A 20 -27.06 -18.73 -5.13
N ASN A 21 -27.98 -17.90 -5.61
CA ASN A 21 -27.67 -16.74 -6.42
C ASN A 21 -26.95 -15.69 -5.56
N VAL A 22 -25.65 -15.53 -5.74
CA VAL A 22 -24.88 -14.47 -5.06
C VAL A 22 -25.00 -13.17 -5.85
N ALA A 23 -25.70 -12.18 -5.30
CA ALA A 23 -25.75 -10.83 -5.84
C ALA A 23 -24.66 -9.95 -5.19
N PHE A 24 -23.88 -9.24 -6.02
CA PHE A 24 -22.95 -8.21 -5.55
C PHE A 24 -23.59 -6.84 -5.68
N ASN A 25 -23.79 -6.14 -4.56
CA ASN A 25 -24.20 -4.75 -4.54
C ASN A 25 -23.00 -3.85 -4.24
N GLY A 26 -22.50 -3.17 -5.28
CA GLY A 26 -21.35 -2.28 -5.16
C GLY A 26 -20.74 -1.94 -6.52
N THR A 27 -19.65 -1.15 -6.50
CA THR A 27 -18.90 -0.82 -7.70
C THR A 27 -17.88 -1.92 -8.00
N SER A 28 -17.90 -2.45 -9.22
CA SER A 28 -16.85 -3.33 -9.75
C SER A 28 -16.10 -2.63 -10.88
N LYS A 29 -14.88 -3.08 -11.15
CA LYS A 29 -14.11 -2.63 -12.32
C LYS A 29 -13.28 -3.77 -12.88
N THR A 30 -12.84 -3.63 -14.12
CA THR A 30 -11.89 -4.56 -14.71
C THR A 30 -10.51 -4.41 -14.04
N LEU A 31 -9.78 -5.52 -13.93
CA LEU A 31 -8.44 -5.52 -13.34
C LEU A 31 -7.43 -4.69 -14.15
N TYR A 32 -7.71 -4.46 -15.43
CA TYR A 32 -6.86 -3.73 -16.36
C TYR A 32 -7.02 -2.21 -16.26
N GLN A 33 -8.13 -1.73 -15.68
CA GLN A 33 -8.34 -0.29 -15.53
C GLN A 33 -7.43 0.28 -14.43
N LYS A 34 -6.42 1.04 -14.87
CA LYS A 34 -5.44 1.71 -14.02
C LYS A 34 -6.00 3.01 -13.46
N TRP A 35 -5.74 3.26 -12.18
CA TRP A 35 -6.07 4.53 -11.51
C TRP A 35 -4.88 5.49 -11.51
N GLY A 36 -5.16 6.78 -11.64
CA GLY A 36 -4.16 7.83 -11.43
C GLY A 36 -3.76 7.99 -9.96
N VAL A 37 -2.67 8.72 -9.73
CA VAL A 37 -2.07 8.96 -8.41
C VAL A 37 -3.09 9.46 -7.39
N ASN A 38 -3.86 10.51 -7.71
CA ASN A 38 -4.82 11.11 -6.78
C ASN A 38 -5.86 10.10 -6.28
N THR A 39 -6.36 9.23 -7.17
CA THR A 39 -7.32 8.19 -6.81
C THR A 39 -6.67 7.13 -5.91
N ILE A 40 -5.41 6.77 -6.16
CA ILE A 40 -4.65 5.85 -5.30
C ILE A 40 -4.48 6.43 -3.89
N LEU A 41 -4.08 7.70 -3.79
CA LEU A 41 -3.92 8.39 -2.50
C LEU A 41 -5.25 8.51 -1.75
N ASN A 42 -6.34 8.85 -2.43
CA ASN A 42 -7.68 8.89 -1.83
C ASN A 42 -8.16 7.52 -1.32
N GLN A 43 -7.66 6.42 -1.89
CA GLN A 43 -7.98 5.08 -1.40
C GLN A 43 -7.09 4.69 -0.22
N ALA A 44 -5.82 5.10 -0.25
CA ALA A 44 -4.89 4.95 0.86
C ALA A 44 -5.42 5.61 2.14
N THR A 45 -5.98 6.83 2.04
CA THR A 45 -6.50 7.58 3.19
C THR A 45 -7.69 6.90 3.87
N LYS A 46 -8.45 6.05 3.17
CA LYS A 46 -9.55 5.27 3.78
C LYS A 46 -9.08 4.26 4.82
N TYR A 47 -7.80 3.91 4.80
CA TYR A 47 -7.21 3.01 5.78
C TYR A 47 -6.69 3.75 7.02
N LEU A 48 -6.70 5.08 7.07
CA LEU A 48 -6.21 5.84 8.22
C LEU A 48 -6.78 5.30 9.53
N ASN A 49 -5.91 5.15 10.53
CA ASN A 49 -6.18 4.54 11.83
C ASN A 49 -6.46 3.03 11.85
N THR A 50 -6.43 2.33 10.71
CA THR A 50 -6.47 0.85 10.70
C THR A 50 -5.33 0.32 11.57
N PRO A 51 -5.60 -0.58 12.54
CA PRO A 51 -4.55 -1.10 13.43
C PRO A 51 -3.53 -1.92 12.65
N TYR A 52 -2.28 -1.87 13.09
CA TYR A 52 -1.24 -2.70 12.53
C TYR A 52 -1.46 -4.17 12.91
N LEU A 53 -1.41 -5.06 11.92
CA LEU A 53 -1.43 -6.50 12.15
C LEU A 53 -0.46 -7.17 11.17
N TRP A 54 0.57 -7.84 11.70
CA TRP A 54 1.51 -8.61 10.89
C TRP A 54 0.77 -9.65 10.04
N GLY A 55 1.04 -9.70 8.74
CA GLY A 55 0.31 -10.57 7.82
C GLY A 55 -1.01 -9.99 7.31
N GLY A 56 -1.55 -8.95 7.97
CA GLY A 56 -2.86 -8.38 7.71
C GLY A 56 -3.02 -7.69 6.36
N LYS A 57 -4.23 -7.76 5.78
CA LYS A 57 -4.60 -7.18 4.47
C LYS A 57 -6.01 -6.59 4.48
N SER A 58 -6.50 -6.15 5.63
CA SER A 58 -7.87 -5.67 5.78
C SER A 58 -7.97 -4.38 6.61
N PRO A 59 -9.08 -3.65 6.53
CA PRO A 59 -9.33 -2.50 7.42
C PRO A 59 -9.40 -2.84 8.92
N PHE A 60 -9.46 -4.12 9.30
CA PHE A 60 -9.43 -4.57 10.70
C PHE A 60 -8.01 -4.88 11.20
N GLY A 61 -7.02 -4.83 10.31
CA GLY A 61 -5.65 -5.24 10.60
C GLY A 61 -4.84 -5.31 9.32
N ILE A 62 -3.78 -4.51 9.24
CA ILE A 62 -2.94 -4.42 8.05
C ILE A 62 -1.48 -4.19 8.40
N ASP A 63 -0.54 -4.80 7.67
CA ASP A 63 0.88 -4.45 7.76
C ASP A 63 1.33 -3.54 6.61
N CYS A 64 2.60 -3.15 6.63
CA CYS A 64 3.14 -2.15 5.72
C CYS A 64 3.04 -2.57 4.24
N SER A 65 3.48 -3.79 3.91
CA SER A 65 3.43 -4.29 2.53
C SER A 65 2.04 -4.78 2.13
N GLY A 66 1.22 -5.24 3.07
CA GLY A 66 -0.20 -5.55 2.86
C GLY A 66 -1.00 -4.30 2.52
N PHE A 67 -0.69 -3.18 3.18
CA PHE A 67 -1.30 -1.87 2.90
C PHE A 67 -1.02 -1.39 1.48
N THR A 68 0.25 -1.32 1.09
CA THR A 68 0.62 -0.94 -0.29
C THR A 68 0.06 -1.92 -1.30
N GLN A 69 0.10 -3.23 -1.02
CA GLN A 69 -0.45 -4.25 -1.91
C GLN A 69 -1.95 -4.03 -2.17
N VAL A 70 -2.75 -3.83 -1.12
CA VAL A 70 -4.21 -3.67 -1.27
C VAL A 70 -4.54 -2.37 -2.00
N VAL A 71 -3.92 -1.26 -1.60
CA VAL A 71 -4.13 0.06 -2.24
C VAL A 71 -3.81 0.00 -3.73
N PHE A 72 -2.63 -0.50 -4.11
CA PHE A 72 -2.23 -0.57 -5.51
C PHE A 72 -3.07 -1.58 -6.31
N LYS A 73 -3.43 -2.72 -5.70
CA LYS A 73 -4.29 -3.72 -6.35
C LYS A 73 -5.66 -3.15 -6.68
N THR A 74 -6.27 -2.38 -5.76
CA THR A 74 -7.51 -1.65 -6.07
C THR A 74 -7.32 -0.63 -7.19
N GLY A 75 -6.12 -0.10 -7.36
CA GLY A 75 -5.71 0.72 -8.50
C GLY A 75 -5.46 0.00 -9.82
N GLY A 76 -5.55 -1.33 -9.85
CA GLY A 76 -5.18 -2.14 -11.02
C GLY A 76 -3.68 -2.45 -11.12
N TYR A 77 -2.87 -2.15 -10.10
CA TYR A 77 -1.43 -2.42 -10.06
C TYR A 77 -1.12 -3.60 -9.13
N THR A 78 -0.51 -4.66 -9.66
CA THR A 78 -0.20 -5.85 -8.87
C THR A 78 1.16 -5.71 -8.20
N LEU A 79 1.16 -5.77 -6.87
CA LEU A 79 2.37 -5.80 -6.06
C LEU A 79 2.53 -7.16 -5.33
N PRO A 80 3.77 -7.66 -5.19
CA PRO A 80 4.07 -8.81 -4.34
C PRO A 80 3.66 -8.58 -2.88
N ARG A 81 3.56 -9.66 -2.11
CA ARG A 81 3.13 -9.61 -0.70
C ARG A 81 4.18 -8.95 0.20
N ASP A 82 5.45 -9.24 -0.06
CA ASP A 82 6.53 -8.84 0.83
C ASP A 82 7.22 -7.58 0.34
N SER A 83 7.56 -6.68 1.26
CA SER A 83 8.24 -5.43 0.95
C SER A 83 9.56 -5.69 0.20
N SER A 84 10.31 -6.73 0.59
CA SER A 84 11.54 -7.20 -0.06
C SER A 84 11.38 -7.58 -1.54
N GLN A 85 10.17 -7.91 -1.97
CA GLN A 85 9.83 -8.17 -3.37
C GLN A 85 9.21 -6.95 -4.05
N GLN A 86 8.45 -6.12 -3.31
CA GLN A 86 7.89 -4.87 -3.83
C GLN A 86 8.98 -3.89 -4.27
N ILE A 87 10.10 -3.83 -3.55
CA ILE A 87 11.26 -3.00 -3.92
C ILE A 87 11.88 -3.40 -5.27
N LEU A 88 11.56 -4.57 -5.83
CA LEU A 88 12.02 -4.99 -7.15
C LEU A 88 11.07 -4.57 -8.28
N LYS A 89 9.97 -3.87 -7.95
CA LYS A 89 8.96 -3.43 -8.92
C LYS A 89 9.12 -1.95 -9.25
N GLY A 90 8.67 -1.60 -10.46
CA GLY A 90 8.68 -0.23 -10.96
C GLY A 90 10.07 0.31 -11.28
N LYS A 91 10.12 1.62 -11.53
CA LYS A 91 11.36 2.35 -11.84
C LYS A 91 11.99 2.89 -10.56
N GLU A 92 13.31 2.82 -10.44
CA GLU A 92 14.03 3.51 -9.36
C GLU A 92 14.01 5.02 -9.57
N VAL A 93 13.84 5.77 -8.47
CA VAL A 93 13.76 7.24 -8.49
C VAL A 93 14.73 7.78 -7.44
N SER A 94 15.42 8.89 -7.74
CA SER A 94 16.22 9.59 -6.73
C SER A 94 15.33 10.31 -5.72
N PHE A 95 15.87 10.74 -4.59
CA PHE A 95 15.06 11.43 -3.59
C PHE A 95 14.57 12.80 -4.11
N GLU A 96 15.34 13.46 -4.95
CA GLU A 96 15.06 14.78 -5.53
C GLU A 96 13.95 14.71 -6.59
N GLU A 97 13.85 13.58 -7.31
CA GLU A 97 12.83 13.35 -8.34
C GLU A 97 11.54 12.70 -7.81
N ARG A 98 11.45 12.54 -6.48
CA ARG A 98 10.33 11.89 -5.80
C ARG A 98 9.01 12.62 -6.09
N LYS A 99 7.94 11.86 -6.23
CA LYS A 99 6.58 12.37 -6.45
C LYS A 99 5.58 11.61 -5.58
N ALA A 100 4.45 12.23 -5.31
CA ALA A 100 3.33 11.53 -4.70
C ALA A 100 2.95 10.30 -5.54
N GLY A 101 2.62 9.20 -4.88
CA GLY A 101 2.37 7.91 -5.54
C GLY A 101 3.60 7.00 -5.64
N ASP A 102 4.82 7.50 -5.38
CA ASP A 102 6.00 6.64 -5.28
C ASP A 102 5.97 5.81 -3.99
N LEU A 103 6.56 4.61 -4.02
CA LEU A 103 6.79 3.80 -2.83
C LEU A 103 8.17 4.10 -2.25
N ALA A 104 8.22 4.45 -0.97
CA ALA A 104 9.47 4.55 -0.21
C ALA A 104 9.70 3.30 0.63
N PHE A 105 10.94 2.83 0.60
CA PHE A 105 11.42 1.67 1.33
C PHE A 105 12.44 2.08 2.37
N PHE A 106 12.44 1.36 3.48
CA PHE A 106 13.22 1.73 4.66
C PHE A 106 13.88 0.51 5.30
N THR A 107 14.95 0.79 6.03
CA THR A 107 15.69 -0.17 6.84
C THR A 107 15.52 0.10 8.33
N ASN A 108 15.71 -0.94 9.14
CA ASN A 108 15.92 -0.81 10.58
C ASN A 108 17.35 -0.33 10.88
N ALA A 109 17.66 -0.13 12.17
CA ALA A 109 19.00 0.26 12.63
C ALA A 109 20.12 -0.73 12.25
N GLU A 110 19.78 -1.98 11.96
CA GLU A 110 20.72 -3.02 11.51
C GLU A 110 20.91 -3.01 9.97
N GLY A 111 20.31 -2.05 9.26
CA GLY A 111 20.36 -1.96 7.80
C GLY A 111 19.50 -3.00 7.06
N LYS A 112 18.69 -3.79 7.77
CA LYS A 112 17.76 -4.75 7.14
C LYS A 112 16.50 -4.05 6.71
N MET A 113 16.12 -4.28 5.45
CA MET A 113 14.88 -3.76 4.89
C MET A 113 13.69 -4.36 5.64
N ASN A 114 12.85 -3.51 6.21
CA ASN A 114 11.76 -3.95 7.08
C ASN A 114 10.44 -3.22 6.85
N HIS A 115 10.43 -2.17 6.03
CA HIS A 115 9.28 -1.29 5.96
C HIS A 115 9.10 -0.63 4.58
N VAL A 116 7.83 -0.32 4.26
CA VAL A 116 7.41 0.35 3.04
C VAL A 116 6.27 1.33 3.34
N GLY A 117 6.23 2.44 2.62
CA GLY A 117 5.12 3.39 2.66
C GLY A 117 4.89 4.06 1.31
N LEU A 118 3.79 4.79 1.20
CA LEU A 118 3.35 5.46 -0.01
C LEU A 118 3.56 6.98 0.16
N LEU A 119 4.35 7.59 -0.72
CA LEU A 119 4.56 9.03 -0.73
C LEU A 119 3.27 9.77 -1.05
N MET A 120 3.07 10.84 -0.31
CA MET A 120 2.05 11.84 -0.53
C MET A 120 2.71 13.15 -0.97
N GLU A 121 1.89 14.16 -1.24
CA GLU A 121 2.36 15.53 -1.47
C GLU A 121 3.05 16.09 -0.20
N ASP A 122 3.74 17.23 -0.36
CA ASP A 122 4.33 18.02 0.73
C ASP A 122 5.31 17.26 1.63
N GLY A 123 6.03 16.28 1.06
CA GLY A 123 7.02 15.50 1.81
C GLY A 123 6.39 14.60 2.88
N LYS A 124 5.15 14.17 2.69
CA LYS A 124 4.45 13.27 3.61
C LYS A 124 4.46 11.83 3.11
N ILE A 125 4.26 10.91 4.05
CA ILE A 125 4.15 9.48 3.74
C ILE A 125 3.00 8.87 4.53
N ILE A 126 2.16 8.09 3.84
CA ILE A 126 1.17 7.22 4.48
C ILE A 126 1.72 5.80 4.57
N HIS A 127 1.70 5.23 5.77
CA HIS A 127 2.28 3.90 6.04
C HIS A 127 1.61 3.23 7.24
N ALA A 128 1.76 1.91 7.36
CA ALA A 128 1.28 1.14 8.51
C ALA A 128 2.41 0.88 9.51
N SER A 129 2.37 1.56 10.66
CA SER A 129 3.31 1.37 11.79
C SER A 129 2.58 1.63 13.10
N GLY A 130 2.27 0.56 13.85
CA GLY A 130 1.31 0.59 14.98
C GLY A 130 -0.15 0.76 14.53
N LYS A 131 -0.39 1.69 13.60
CA LYS A 131 -1.60 1.87 12.79
C LYS A 131 -1.24 2.48 11.45
N VAL A 132 -2.18 2.51 10.51
CA VAL A 132 -2.04 3.33 9.31
C VAL A 132 -2.11 4.80 9.71
N ARG A 133 -1.07 5.55 9.36
CA ARG A 133 -0.89 6.96 9.74
C ARG A 133 -0.09 7.72 8.69
N ILE A 134 -0.12 9.04 8.82
CA ILE A 134 0.65 9.97 7.98
C ILE A 134 1.72 10.60 8.86
N ASP A 135 2.95 10.59 8.37
CA ASP A 135 4.12 11.20 9.00
C ASP A 135 4.89 12.04 7.98
N ASP A 136 5.85 12.82 8.46
CA ASP A 136 6.78 13.54 7.60
C ASP A 136 7.90 12.62 7.11
N LEU A 137 8.36 12.86 5.88
CA LEU A 137 9.44 12.15 5.21
C LEU A 137 10.51 13.14 4.71
N ASP A 138 11.75 12.88 5.09
CA ASP A 138 12.94 13.53 4.54
C ASP A 138 13.99 12.48 4.13
N GLU A 139 15.18 12.95 3.74
CA GLU A 139 16.29 12.10 3.30
C GLU A 139 16.81 11.16 4.40
N LYS A 140 16.57 11.47 5.68
CA LYS A 140 16.92 10.58 6.80
C LYS A 140 15.89 9.47 6.94
N GLY A 141 14.62 9.76 6.65
CA GLY A 141 13.53 8.80 6.61
C GLY A 141 12.25 9.31 7.27
N ILE A 142 11.52 8.42 7.93
CA ILE A 142 10.21 8.76 8.51
C ILE A 142 10.40 9.40 9.88
N LYS A 143 9.97 10.66 10.02
CA LYS A 143 9.84 11.34 11.30
C LYS A 143 8.43 11.13 11.85
N ASN A 144 8.34 10.30 12.88
CA ASN A 144 7.09 10.01 13.56
C ASN A 144 6.58 11.25 14.29
N LEU A 145 5.39 11.74 13.93
CA LEU A 145 4.83 12.98 14.49
C LEU A 145 4.45 12.85 15.96
N ASP A 146 3.94 11.67 16.39
CA ASP A 146 3.51 11.45 17.78
C ASP A 146 4.70 11.34 18.73
N LYS A 147 5.80 10.74 18.26
CA LYS A 147 7.04 10.53 19.04
C LYS A 147 8.06 11.66 18.85
N ASN A 148 7.85 12.52 17.86
CA ASN A 148 8.82 13.52 17.38
C ASN A 148 10.24 12.94 17.16
N ALA A 149 10.32 11.74 16.57
CA ALA A 149 11.58 11.01 16.40
C ALA A 149 11.64 10.27 15.06
N TYR A 150 12.85 10.08 14.52
CA TYR A 150 13.05 9.20 13.36
C TYR A 150 12.84 7.76 13.77
N THR A 151 12.04 7.03 12.99
CA THR A 151 11.67 5.64 13.29
C THR A 151 12.11 4.65 12.23
N HIS A 152 12.34 5.12 11.01
CA HIS A 152 12.70 4.31 9.86
C HIS A 152 13.74 5.08 9.05
N HIS A 153 14.81 4.40 8.63
CA HIS A 153 15.88 5.01 7.84
C HIS A 153 15.59 4.86 6.36
N PHE A 154 15.62 5.97 5.62
CA PHE A 154 15.37 5.96 4.19
C PHE A 154 16.35 5.03 3.47
N TYR A 155 15.85 4.27 2.49
CA TYR A 155 16.68 3.38 1.69
C TYR A 155 16.51 3.60 0.19
N LYS A 156 15.26 3.58 -0.32
CA LYS A 156 15.02 3.61 -1.78
C LYS A 156 13.62 4.07 -2.13
N LEU A 157 13.46 4.68 -3.30
CA LEU A 157 12.17 4.99 -3.92
C LEU A 157 11.93 4.15 -5.17
N LYS A 158 10.68 3.69 -5.36
CA LYS A 158 10.21 3.07 -6.59
C LYS A 158 8.91 3.71 -7.09
N ARG A 159 8.90 4.07 -8.38
CA ARG A 159 7.70 4.54 -9.09
C ARG A 159 6.99 3.39 -9.78
N ILE A 160 5.75 3.14 -9.36
CA ILE A 160 4.90 2.06 -9.88
C ILE A 160 3.90 2.58 -10.91
N ILE A 161 3.39 3.80 -10.72
CA ILE A 161 2.42 4.45 -11.60
C ILE A 161 3.22 5.18 -12.68
N THR A 162 3.07 4.74 -13.93
CA THR A 162 3.70 5.29 -15.13
C THR A 162 2.64 5.66 -16.14
#